data_AF-A0A920DM13-F1
#
_entry.id   AF-A0A920DM13-F1
#
_cell.length_a   1.000
_cell.length_b   1.000
_cell.length_c   1.000
_cell.angle_alpha   90.00
_cell.angle_beta   90.00
_cell.angle_gamma   90.00
#
_symmetry.space_group_name_H-M   'P 1'
#
loop_
_entity.id
_entity.type
_entity.pdbx_description
1 polymer ?
#
loop_
_entity_poly.entity_id
_entity_poly.type
_entity_poly.pdbx_seq_one_letter_code
_entity_poly.pdbx_strand_id
1 'polypeptide(L)'
;MQANEVPLTLIALPVVILIQVIGGIMLILNQNVKVSALALFITTIVINIYIHDFWTLADGISKAHETQNFVKNLAICAGLLVLASREKFVKLG
;
A
#
# COMPACT_ATOMS: atom_id res chain seq x y z
N MET A 1 -14.28 11.83 -9.78
CA MET A 1 -13.47 10.63 -9.49
C MET A 1 -14.01 9.53 -10.37
N GLN A 2 -13.25 9.08 -11.37
CA GLN A 2 -13.66 7.94 -12.19
C GLN A 2 -13.81 6.74 -11.26
N ALA A 3 -14.96 6.07 -11.37
CA ALA A 3 -15.24 4.87 -10.61
C ALA A 3 -14.34 3.76 -11.16
N ASN A 4 -13.15 3.62 -10.60
CA ASN A 4 -12.49 2.31 -10.61
C ASN A 4 -13.51 1.36 -9.98
N GLU A 5 -13.95 0.34 -10.72
CA GLU A 5 -15.01 -0.59 -10.33
C GLU A 5 -14.54 -1.52 -9.22
N VAL A 6 -14.12 -0.96 -8.08
CA VAL A 6 -13.74 -1.70 -6.90
C VAL A 6 -15.01 -2.37 -6.36
N PRO A 7 -15.09 -3.70 -6.32
CA PRO A 7 -16.26 -4.37 -5.77
C PRO A 7 -16.38 -4.00 -4.29
N LEU A 8 -17.61 -3.68 -3.84
CA LEU A 8 -17.92 -3.34 -2.45
C LEU A 8 -17.14 -2.11 -1.89
N THR A 9 -16.91 -1.07 -2.71
CA THR A 9 -16.20 0.17 -2.32
C THR A 9 -16.60 0.72 -0.94
N LEU A 10 -17.90 0.70 -0.61
CA LEU A 10 -18.42 1.21 0.67
C LEU A 10 -17.86 0.47 1.89
N ILE A 11 -17.49 -0.80 1.74
CA ILE A 11 -16.92 -1.65 2.79
C ILE A 11 -15.39 -1.70 2.65
N ALA A 12 -14.88 -1.81 1.42
CA ALA A 12 -13.45 -1.92 1.16
C ALA A 12 -12.68 -0.67 1.60
N LEU A 13 -13.21 0.53 1.33
CA LEU A 13 -12.57 1.80 1.71
C LEU A 13 -12.32 1.92 3.23
N PRO A 14 -13.32 1.82 4.12
CA PRO A 14 -13.08 1.94 5.55
C PRO A 14 -12.16 0.85 6.08
N VAL A 15 -12.24 -0.39 5.56
CA VAL A 15 -11.33 -1.47 5.94
C VAL A 15 -9.88 -1.14 5.58
N VAL A 16 -9.65 -0.68 4.35
CA VAL A 16 -8.32 -0.29 3.87
C VAL A 16 -7.76 0.89 4.66
N ILE A 17 -8.59 1.87 5.02
CA ILE A 17 -8.20 3.00 5.87
C ILE A 17 -7.78 2.50 7.27
N LEU A 18 -8.57 1.62 7.88
CA LEU A 18 -8.26 1.06 9.20
C LEU A 18 -6.94 0.29 9.19
N ILE A 19 -6.72 -0.56 8.18
CA ILE A 19 -5.46 -1.31 8.04
C ILE A 19 -4.26 -0.34 7.90
N GLN A 20 -4.40 0.71 7.11
CA GLN A 20 -3.34 1.70 6.92
C GLN A 20 -3.01 2.48 8.19
N VAL A 21 -4.04 2.95 8.91
CA VAL A 21 -3.87 3.70 10.15
C VAL A 21 -3.28 2.82 11.24
N ILE A 22 -3.86 1.64 11.48
CA ILE A 22 -3.40 0.71 12.51
C ILE A 22 -1.98 0.22 12.18
N GLY A 23 -1.75 -0.23 10.94
CA GLY A 23 -0.43 -0.67 10.50
C GLY A 23 0.62 0.43 10.61
N GLY A 24 0.29 1.67 10.24
CA GLY A 24 1.17 2.83 10.37
C GLY A 24 1.52 3.14 11.82
N ILE A 25 0.52 3.11 12.72
CA ILE A 25 0.74 3.30 14.17
C ILE A 25 1.65 2.20 14.72
N MET A 26 1.41 0.93 14.37
CA MET A 26 2.24 -0.19 14.83
C MET A 26 3.69 -0.07 14.33
N LEU A 27 3.91 0.42 13.10
CA LEU A 27 5.25 0.74 12.59
C LEU A 27 5.92 1.85 13.40
N ILE A 28 5.21 2.94 13.71
CA ILE A 28 5.74 4.06 14.52
C ILE A 28 6.12 3.60 15.93
N LEU A 29 5.28 2.76 16.55
CA LEU A 29 5.52 2.20 17.88
C LEU A 29 6.52 1.03 17.89
N ASN A 30 7.09 0.67 16.73
CA ASN A 30 8.00 -0.46 16.56
C ASN A 30 7.41 -1.79 17.10
N GLN A 31 6.08 -1.93 17.05
CA GLN A 31 5.37 -3.12 17.51
C GLN A 31 5.03 -4.02 16.32
N ASN A 32 5.44 -5.29 16.37
CA ASN A 32 5.18 -6.30 15.34
C ASN A 32 5.51 -5.81 13.92
N VAL A 33 6.65 -5.15 13.76
CA VAL A 33 7.04 -4.43 12.54
C VAL A 33 6.98 -5.32 11.29
N LYS A 34 7.36 -6.61 11.37
CA LYS A 34 7.19 -7.54 10.23
C LYS A 34 5.74 -7.64 9.78
N VAL A 35 4.84 -7.91 10.73
CA VAL A 35 3.43 -8.18 10.44
C VAL A 35 2.77 -6.92 9.90
N SER A 36 3.03 -5.78 10.53
CA SER A 36 2.51 -4.47 10.12
C SER A 36 3.03 -4.07 8.73
N ALA A 37 4.33 -4.25 8.47
CA ALA A 37 4.93 -3.94 7.18
C ALA A 37 4.38 -4.84 6.05
N LEU A 38 4.20 -6.14 6.31
CA LEU A 38 3.61 -7.06 5.33
C LEU A 38 2.13 -6.76 5.07
N ALA A 39 1.34 -6.46 6.10
CA ALA A 39 -0.06 -6.09 5.95
C ALA A 39 -0.23 -4.82 5.12
N LEU A 40 0.59 -3.80 5.38
CA LEU A 40 0.62 -2.57 4.60
C LEU A 40 1.09 -2.81 3.17
N PHE A 41 2.10 -3.68 2.95
CA PHE A 41 2.60 -4.03 1.62
C PHE A 41 1.50 -4.69 0.78
N ILE A 42 0.82 -5.71 1.31
CA ILE A 42 -0.26 -6.41 0.61
C ILE A 42 -1.38 -5.44 0.26
N THR A 43 -1.79 -4.61 1.23
CA THR A 43 -2.86 -3.63 1.02
C THR A 43 -2.49 -2.61 -0.06
N THR A 44 -1.25 -2.12 -0.04
CA THR A 44 -0.74 -1.16 -1.03
C THR A 44 -0.68 -1.75 -2.44
N ILE A 45 -0.26 -3.02 -2.58
CA ILE A 45 -0.27 -3.73 -3.87
C ILE A 45 -1.69 -3.87 -4.41
N VAL A 46 -2.65 -4.27 -3.56
CA VAL A 46 -4.06 -4.41 -3.96
C VAL A 46 -4.62 -3.08 -4.44
N ILE A 47 -4.38 -1.98 -3.70
CA ILE A 47 -4.76 -0.63 -4.13
C ILE A 47 -4.14 -0.31 -5.49
N ASN A 48 -2.86 -0.63 -5.69
CA ASN A 48 -2.16 -0.32 -6.92
C ASN A 48 -2.77 -0.99 -8.16
N ILE A 49 -3.19 -2.24 -8.01
CA ILE A 49 -3.78 -3.02 -9.12
C ILE A 49 -5.22 -2.61 -9.40
N TYR A 50 -6.01 -2.26 -8.38
CA TYR A 50 -7.44 -1.97 -8.53
C TYR A 50 -7.77 -0.48 -8.77
N ILE A 51 -6.91 0.43 -8.33
CA ILE A 51 -7.19 1.88 -8.36
C ILE A 51 -6.24 2.64 -9.30
N HIS A 52 -4.99 2.17 -9.43
CA HIS A 52 -3.95 2.87 -10.19
C HIS A 52 -3.47 2.02 -11.38
N ASP A 53 -4.40 1.38 -12.08
CA ASP A 53 -4.17 0.53 -13.24
C ASP A 53 -3.89 1.35 -14.50
N PHE A 54 -2.79 2.10 -14.49
CA PHE A 54 -2.44 3.01 -15.59
C PHE A 54 -2.33 2.34 -16.97
N TRP A 55 -2.15 1.00 -17.01
CA TRP A 55 -2.08 0.20 -18.23
C TRP A 55 -3.43 0.00 -18.94
N THR A 56 -4.56 0.29 -18.28
CA THR A 56 -5.90 0.21 -18.89
C THR A 56 -6.37 1.57 -19.45
N LEU A 57 -5.69 2.66 -19.10
CA LEU A 57 -6.04 4.01 -19.50
C LEU A 57 -5.51 4.36 -20.91
N ALA A 58 -6.36 5.03 -21.69
CA ALA A 58 -5.96 5.67 -22.94
C ALA A 58 -4.95 6.80 -22.69
N ASP A 59 -4.06 7.06 -23.66
CA ASP A 59 -3.00 8.04 -23.52
C ASP A 59 -3.56 9.46 -23.27
N GLY A 60 -3.05 10.12 -22.23
CA GLY A 60 -3.53 11.42 -21.77
C GLY A 60 -3.06 11.77 -20.35
N ILE A 61 -3.51 12.92 -19.84
CA ILE A 61 -3.12 13.44 -18.51
C ILE A 61 -3.46 12.45 -17.38
N SER A 62 -4.61 11.75 -17.48
CA SER A 62 -5.03 10.75 -16.49
C SER A 62 -4.05 9.58 -16.41
N LYS A 63 -3.51 9.09 -17.53
CA LYS A 63 -2.53 7.99 -17.55
C LYS A 63 -1.23 8.37 -16.87
N ALA A 64 -0.72 9.57 -17.13
CA ALA A 64 0.48 10.07 -16.46
C ALA A 64 0.27 10.22 -14.94
N HIS A 65 -0.91 10.70 -14.53
CA HIS A 65 -1.28 10.82 -13.12
C HIS A 65 -1.35 9.47 -12.41
N GLU A 66 -2.03 8.48 -12.99
CA GLU A 66 -2.12 7.13 -12.42
C GLU A 66 -0.78 6.40 -12.44
N THR A 67 0.05 6.59 -13.47
CA THR A 67 1.42 6.04 -13.50
C THR A 67 2.25 6.60 -12.34
N GLN A 68 2.13 7.90 -12.05
CA GLN A 68 2.84 8.53 -10.94
C GLN A 68 2.40 7.96 -9.59
N ASN A 69 1.09 7.76 -9.38
CA ASN A 69 0.56 7.13 -8.18
C ASN A 69 1.03 5.67 -8.08
N PHE A 70 1.05 4.95 -9.20
CA PHE A 70 1.51 3.57 -9.25
C PHE A 70 2.96 3.42 -8.80
N VAL A 71 3.85 4.24 -9.35
CA VAL A 71 5.27 4.23 -9.03
C VAL A 71 5.53 4.67 -7.59
N LYS A 72 4.79 5.66 -7.07
CA LYS A 72 4.88 6.08 -5.65
C LYS A 72 4.52 4.92 -4.71
N ASN A 73 3.41 4.25 -4.96
CA ASN A 73 2.97 3.11 -4.16
C ASN A 73 3.96 1.94 -4.24
N LEU A 74 4.56 1.70 -5.41
CA LEU A 74 5.60 0.69 -5.57
C LEU A 74 6.87 0.99 -4.75
N ALA A 75 7.29 2.26 -4.70
CA ALA A 75 8.41 2.70 -3.86
C ALA A 75 8.13 2.50 -2.36
N ILE A 76 6.89 2.79 -1.92
CA ILE A 76 6.45 2.52 -0.53
C ILE A 76 6.50 1.01 -0.26
N CYS A 77 5.99 0.18 -1.17
CA CYS A 77 6.07 -1.27 -1.07
C CYS A 77 7.50 -1.80 -0.91
N ALA A 78 8.45 -1.26 -1.68
CA ALA A 78 9.85 -1.61 -1.54
C ALA A 78 10.39 -1.27 -0.15
N GLY A 79 10.08 -0.08 0.38
CA GLY A 79 10.43 0.32 1.74
C GLY A 79 9.85 -0.60 2.81
N LEU A 80 8.57 -0.98 2.66
CA LEU A 80 7.89 -1.91 3.57
C LEU A 80 8.51 -3.31 3.54
N LEU A 81 8.88 -3.83 2.37
CA LEU A 81 9.57 -5.12 2.26
C LEU A 81 10.95 -5.12 2.93
N VAL A 82 11.72 -4.04 2.74
CA VAL A 82 13.00 -3.86 3.43
C VAL A 82 12.78 -3.84 4.95
N LEU A 83 11.76 -3.14 5.43
CA LEU A 83 11.43 -3.07 6.85
C LEU A 83 11.01 -4.44 7.42
N ALA A 84 10.18 -5.19 6.68
CA ALA A 84 9.80 -6.56 7.04
C ALA A 84 11.01 -7.51 7.09
N SER A 85 12.00 -7.34 6.21
CA SER A 85 13.22 -8.16 6.22
C SER A 85 14.09 -7.95 7.48
N ARG A 86 13.97 -6.79 8.14
CA ARG A 86 14.94 -6.30 9.13
C ARG A 86 14.77 -6.81 10.57
N GLU A 87 13.72 -7.58 10.88
CA GLU A 87 13.44 -7.97 12.27
C GLU A 87 14.46 -8.92 12.94
N LYS A 88 15.45 -9.46 12.22
CA LYS A 88 16.51 -10.29 12.87
C LYS A 88 17.67 -9.48 13.45
N PHE A 89 17.78 -8.17 13.18
CA PHE A 89 18.98 -7.40 13.55
C PHE A 89 18.98 -6.79 14.96
N VAL A 90 17.84 -6.81 15.68
CA VAL A 90 17.77 -6.33 17.07
C VAL A 90 17.41 -7.49 18.01
N LYS A 91 18.21 -8.56 17.96
CA LYS A 91 18.54 -9.30 19.18
C LYS A 91 19.95 -8.87 19.59
N LEU A 92 20.10 -7.64 20.09
CA LEU A 92 21.22 -7.35 20.97
C LEU A 92 20.84 -7.88 22.35
N GLY A 93 21.11 -9.16 22.55
CA GLY A 93 21.55 -9.66 23.85
C GLY A 93 23.05 -9.45 23.97
#